data_AF-A0A3S3UT97-F1
#
_entry.id   AF-A0A3S3UT97-F1
#
_cell.length_a   1.000
_cell.length_b   1.000
_cell.length_c   1.000
_cell.angle_alpha   90.00
_cell.angle_beta   90.00
_cell.angle_gamma   90.00
#
_symmetry.space_group_name_H-M   'P 1'
#
loop_
_entity.id
_entity.type
_entity.pdbx_description
1 polymer ?
#
loop_
_entity_poly.entity_id
_entity_poly.type
_entity_poly.pdbx_seq_one_letter_code
_entity_poly.pdbx_strand_id
1 'polypeptide(L)'
;MSTRAKIGFGDALGDLSGFAPLPRVKTTAPPVEAAAVAGFTSREAPTAPAKPQQRRHRTGRSAQINIKAKPDTIAALNAWADEQGISIAEAFEKMVENLKDSL
;
A
#
# COMPACT_ATOMS: atom_id res chain seq x y z
N MET A 1 -47.35 29.48 -34.30
CA MET A 1 -47.86 28.55 -33.26
C MET A 1 -46.99 27.30 -33.30
N SER A 2 -46.10 27.11 -32.33
CA SER A 2 -45.20 25.94 -32.31
C SER A 2 -45.78 24.88 -31.39
N THR A 3 -46.19 23.74 -31.95
CA THR A 3 -46.82 22.64 -31.21
C THR A 3 -45.73 21.72 -30.65
N ARG A 4 -45.72 21.53 -29.33
CA ARG A 4 -44.74 20.69 -28.63
C ARG A 4 -45.02 19.21 -28.89
N ALA A 5 -44.03 18.47 -29.39
CA ALA A 5 -44.12 17.02 -29.59
C ALA A 5 -44.32 16.30 -28.24
N LYS A 6 -45.28 15.37 -28.19
CA LYS A 6 -45.53 14.51 -27.03
C LYS A 6 -44.57 13.31 -27.06
N ILE A 7 -43.54 13.32 -26.22
CA ILE A 7 -42.46 12.32 -26.18
C ILE A 7 -42.86 11.08 -25.36
N GLY A 8 -44.12 10.63 -25.42
CA GLY A 8 -44.56 9.37 -24.79
C GLY A 8 -44.56 9.30 -23.24
N PHE A 9 -44.09 10.33 -22.52
CA PHE A 9 -44.03 10.30 -21.05
C PHE A 9 -45.37 10.56 -20.35
N GLY A 10 -46.40 11.02 -21.06
CA GLY A 10 -47.66 11.47 -20.44
C GLY A 10 -48.45 10.38 -19.71
N ASP A 11 -48.42 9.15 -20.24
CA ASP A 11 -49.16 8.01 -19.67
C ASP A 11 -48.43 7.43 -18.44
N ALA A 12 -47.10 7.36 -18.50
CA ALA A 12 -46.24 6.91 -17.40
C ALA A 12 -46.19 7.88 -16.20
N LEU A 13 -46.64 9.14 -16.36
CA LEU A 13 -46.81 10.09 -15.27
C LEU A 13 -48.17 9.97 -14.56
N GLY A 14 -49.14 9.27 -15.15
CA GLY A 14 -50.48 9.09 -14.58
C GLY A 14 -50.53 8.08 -13.44
N ASP A 15 -49.62 7.10 -13.45
CA ASP A 15 -49.52 6.09 -12.41
C ASP A 15 -48.14 6.09 -11.75
N LEU A 16 -48.06 6.75 -10.59
CA LEU A 16 -46.89 6.78 -9.72
C LEU A 16 -47.01 5.78 -8.57
N SER A 17 -48.04 4.92 -8.56
CA SER A 17 -48.31 4.01 -7.43
C SER A 17 -47.21 2.96 -7.24
N GLY A 18 -46.47 2.65 -8.31
CA GLY A 18 -45.28 1.80 -8.27
C GLY A 18 -44.02 2.49 -7.72
N PHE A 19 -44.03 3.82 -7.57
CA PHE A 19 -42.93 4.57 -6.95
C PHE A 19 -43.09 4.59 -5.43
N ALA A 20 -43.04 3.40 -4.82
CA ALA A 20 -43.04 3.24 -3.38
C ALA A 20 -41.64 2.86 -2.89
N PRO A 21 -41.16 3.45 -1.78
CA PRO A 21 -39.89 3.05 -1.20
C PRO A 21 -39.99 1.58 -0.75
N LEU A 22 -39.02 0.76 -1.14
CA LEU A 22 -38.93 -0.59 -0.61
C LEU A 22 -38.69 -0.55 0.91
N PRO A 23 -39.27 -1.49 1.68
CA PRO A 23 -39.06 -1.56 3.12
C PRO A 23 -37.57 -1.78 3.41
N ARG A 24 -37.02 -0.94 4.29
CA ARG A 24 -35.60 -0.99 4.66
C ARG A 24 -35.33 -2.21 5.53
N VAL A 25 -34.67 -3.21 4.96
CA VAL A 25 -34.15 -4.35 5.73
C VAL A 25 -32.85 -3.92 6.42
N LYS A 26 -32.85 -3.91 7.75
CA LYS A 26 -31.65 -3.67 8.55
C LYS A 26 -30.90 -5.00 8.69
N THR A 27 -29.72 -5.10 8.09
CA THR A 27 -28.79 -6.21 8.35
C THR A 27 -28.01 -5.93 9.63
N THR A 28 -27.99 -6.90 10.56
CA THR A 28 -27.25 -6.82 11.84
C THR A 28 -25.76 -7.16 11.68
N ALA A 29 -25.34 -7.56 10.48
CA ALA A 29 -23.97 -7.97 10.20
C ALA A 29 -23.01 -6.76 10.12
N PRO A 30 -21.73 -6.92 10.46
CA PRO A 30 -20.71 -5.89 10.26
C PRO A 30 -20.66 -5.44 8.78
N PRO A 31 -20.32 -4.17 8.51
CA PRO A 31 -20.54 -3.51 7.22
C PRO A 31 -19.86 -4.19 6.02
N VAL A 32 -18.77 -4.93 6.27
CA VAL A 32 -18.04 -5.70 5.25
C VAL A 32 -18.86 -6.89 4.75
N GLU A 33 -19.60 -7.56 5.64
CA GLU A 33 -20.40 -8.74 5.30
C GLU A 33 -21.71 -8.35 4.59
N ALA A 34 -22.31 -7.21 4.95
CA ALA A 34 -23.52 -6.71 4.31
C ALA A 34 -23.31 -6.32 2.84
N ALA A 35 -22.14 -5.75 2.50
CA ALA A 35 -21.79 -5.38 1.13
C ALA A 35 -21.64 -6.62 0.22
N ALA A 36 -21.02 -7.69 0.75
CA ALA A 36 -20.87 -8.95 0.03
C ALA A 36 -22.23 -9.62 -0.25
N VAL A 37 -23.14 -9.63 0.73
CA VAL A 37 -24.51 -10.17 0.57
C VAL A 37 -25.30 -9.40 -0.49
N ALA A 38 -25.07 -8.09 -0.62
CA ALA A 38 -25.69 -7.24 -1.64
C ALA A 38 -25.02 -7.34 -3.03
N GLY A 39 -24.06 -8.25 -3.22
CA GLY A 39 -23.39 -8.48 -4.51
C GLY A 39 -22.28 -7.48 -4.85
N PHE A 40 -21.90 -6.60 -3.92
CA PHE A 40 -20.78 -5.68 -4.12
C PHE A 40 -19.47 -6.39 -3.76
N THR A 41 -18.65 -6.62 -4.78
CA THR A 41 -17.28 -7.13 -4.59
C THR A 41 -16.34 -5.96 -4.27
N SER A 42 -15.74 -5.95 -3.07
CA SER A 42 -14.73 -4.96 -2.72
C SER A 42 -13.47 -5.15 -3.57
N ARG A 43 -12.93 -4.04 -4.09
CA ARG A 43 -11.62 -4.00 -4.76
C ARG A 43 -10.48 -3.61 -3.81
N GLU A 44 -10.79 -3.47 -2.53
CA GLU A 44 -9.80 -3.13 -1.53
C GLU A 44 -8.83 -4.30 -1.36
N ALA A 45 -7.53 -4.01 -1.49
CA ALA A 45 -6.51 -5.02 -1.25
C ALA A 45 -6.61 -5.48 0.21
N PRO A 46 -6.48 -6.80 0.50
CA PRO A 46 -6.48 -7.29 1.87
C PRO A 46 -5.43 -6.53 2.69
N THR A 47 -5.78 -6.18 3.92
CA THR A 47 -4.92 -5.41 4.84
C THR A 47 -3.50 -5.94 4.80
N ALA A 48 -2.56 -5.05 4.45
CA ALA A 48 -1.15 -5.39 4.37
C ALA A 48 -0.70 -6.08 5.66
N PRO A 49 0.17 -7.12 5.57
CA PRO A 49 0.63 -7.84 6.75
C PRO A 49 1.20 -6.87 7.77
N ALA A 50 0.96 -7.15 9.06
CA ALA A 50 1.46 -6.34 10.17
C ALA A 50 2.93 -5.99 9.94
N LYS A 51 3.24 -4.68 9.86
CA LYS A 51 4.61 -4.20 9.63
C LYS A 51 5.52 -4.91 10.63
N PRO A 52 6.60 -5.60 10.19
CA PRO A 52 7.49 -6.28 11.11
C PRO A 52 7.97 -5.28 12.14
N GLN A 53 7.85 -5.63 13.42
CA GLN A 53 8.23 -4.78 14.53
C GLN A 53 9.62 -4.24 14.27
N GLN A 54 9.72 -2.92 14.10
CA GLN A 54 10.96 -2.26 13.72
C GLN A 54 12.02 -2.68 14.72
N ARG A 55 12.98 -3.50 14.27
CA ARG A 55 14.13 -3.92 15.07
C ARG A 55 14.91 -2.64 15.34
N ARG A 56 14.59 -1.95 16.44
CA ARG A 56 15.29 -0.74 16.89
C ARG A 56 16.65 -1.15 17.42
N HIS A 57 17.49 -1.67 16.55
CA HIS A 57 18.92 -1.47 16.71
C HIS A 57 19.13 -0.01 16.31
N ARG A 58 19.08 0.89 17.30
CA ARG A 58 19.61 2.25 17.16
C ARG A 58 21.13 2.15 17.06
N THR A 59 21.64 1.61 15.96
CA THR A 59 23.01 1.87 15.56
C THR A 59 23.00 3.31 15.07
N GLY A 60 23.82 4.22 15.62
CA GLY A 60 23.80 5.67 15.36
C GLY A 60 24.00 6.14 13.91
N ARG A 61 23.83 5.25 12.93
CA ARG A 61 23.93 5.44 11.48
C ARG A 61 22.68 6.15 10.97
N SER A 62 22.68 7.49 11.08
CA SER A 62 21.53 8.35 10.74
C SER A 62 21.57 8.92 9.33
N ALA A 63 22.72 8.89 8.65
CA ALA A 63 22.92 9.41 7.30
C ALA A 63 23.08 8.28 6.27
N GLN A 64 22.37 8.39 5.15
CA GLN A 64 22.50 7.48 4.01
C GLN A 64 23.49 8.04 2.99
N ILE A 65 24.33 7.17 2.43
CA ILE A 65 25.23 7.50 1.34
C ILE A 65 24.78 6.70 0.10
N ASN A 66 24.39 7.41 -0.96
CA ASN A 66 24.02 6.78 -2.23
C ASN A 66 25.25 6.66 -3.12
N ILE A 67 25.75 5.43 -3.31
CA ILE A 67 26.93 5.15 -4.13
C ILE A 67 26.56 4.16 -5.24
N LYS A 68 27.16 4.37 -6.42
CA LYS A 68 27.23 3.35 -7.47
C LYS A 68 28.62 2.73 -7.43
N ALA A 69 28.68 1.41 -7.37
CA ALA A 69 29.92 0.63 -7.38
C ALA A 69 29.82 -0.50 -8.41
N LYS A 70 30.97 -1.06 -8.79
CA LYS A 70 30.99 -2.25 -9.66
C LYS A 70 30.38 -3.44 -8.91
N PRO A 71 29.73 -4.39 -9.62
CA PRO A 71 29.18 -5.59 -8.99
C PRO A 71 30.22 -6.37 -8.17
N ASP A 72 31.43 -6.52 -8.71
CA ASP A 72 32.52 -7.25 -8.03
C ASP A 72 32.94 -6.58 -6.72
N THR A 73 32.94 -5.24 -6.68
CA THR A 73 33.25 -4.49 -5.46
C THR A 73 32.16 -4.67 -4.41
N ILE A 74 30.89 -4.71 -4.83
CA ILE A 74 29.77 -4.98 -3.92
C ILE A 74 29.88 -6.40 -3.38
N ALA A 75 30.18 -7.39 -4.23
CA ALA A 75 30.36 -8.78 -3.82
C ALA A 75 31.50 -8.93 -2.79
N ALA A 76 32.65 -8.30 -3.05
CA ALA A 76 33.78 -8.32 -2.12
C ALA A 76 33.45 -7.69 -0.77
N LEU A 77 32.73 -6.55 -0.76
CA LEU A 77 32.32 -5.90 0.49
C LEU A 77 31.34 -6.75 1.29
N ASN A 78 30.40 -7.43 0.62
CA ASN A 78 29.47 -8.34 1.27
C ASN A 78 30.21 -9.56 1.87
N ALA A 79 31.08 -10.21 1.09
CA ALA A 79 31.85 -11.35 1.56
C ALA A 79 32.69 -11.00 2.80
N TRP A 80 33.36 -9.85 2.79
CA TRP A 80 34.14 -9.41 3.94
C TRP A 80 33.27 -9.06 5.15
N ALA A 81 32.10 -8.46 4.96
CA ALA A 81 31.15 -8.21 6.05
C ALA A 81 30.64 -9.52 6.68
N ASP A 82 30.34 -10.52 5.84
CA ASP A 82 29.88 -11.85 6.26
C ASP A 82 30.96 -12.61 7.04
N GLU A 83 32.22 -12.59 6.57
CA GLU A 83 33.36 -13.21 7.26
C GLU A 83 33.58 -12.64 8.66
N GLN A 84 33.34 -11.34 8.85
CA GLN A 84 33.48 -10.65 10.13
C GLN A 84 32.22 -10.71 10.98
N GLY A 85 31.10 -11.21 10.44
CA GLY A 85 29.80 -11.25 11.11
C GLY A 85 29.23 -9.86 11.40
N ILE A 86 29.57 -8.85 10.60
CA ILE A 86 29.15 -7.45 10.80
C ILE A 86 28.25 -6.98 9.65
N SER A 87 27.54 -5.87 9.88
CA SER A 87 26.73 -5.26 8.82
C SER A 87 27.60 -4.55 7.77
N ILE A 88 27.12 -4.46 6.52
CA ILE A 88 27.79 -3.73 5.42
C ILE A 88 28.14 -2.28 5.80
N ALA A 89 27.28 -1.61 6.57
CA ALA A 89 27.53 -0.24 7.01
C ALA A 89 28.70 -0.16 8.01
N GLU A 90 28.83 -1.14 8.90
CA GLU A 90 29.94 -1.25 9.85
C GLU A 90 31.24 -1.63 9.17
N ALA A 91 31.16 -2.55 8.21
CA ALA A 91 32.25 -2.89 7.33
C ALA A 91 32.79 -1.61 6.65
N PHE A 92 31.90 -0.83 6.03
CA PHE A 92 32.30 0.41 5.39
C PHE A 92 32.98 1.41 6.36
N GLU A 93 32.46 1.59 7.57
CA GLU A 93 33.06 2.44 8.61
C GLU A 93 34.50 1.99 8.95
N LYS A 94 34.69 0.69 9.22
CA LYS A 94 36.01 0.11 9.51
C LYS A 94 36.99 0.26 8.34
N MET A 95 36.51 0.14 7.12
CA MET A 95 37.33 0.32 5.92
C MET A 95 37.84 1.76 5.80
N VAL A 96 36.99 2.76 6.12
CA VAL A 96 37.37 4.18 6.14
C VAL A 96 38.35 4.49 7.27
N GLU A 97 38.15 3.89 8.45
CA GLU A 97 39.07 4.03 9.59
C GLU A 97 40.46 3.48 9.26
N ASN A 98 40.54 2.24 8.75
CA ASN A 98 41.78 1.63 8.30
C ASN A 98 42.49 2.46 7.21
N LEU A 99 41.72 3.07 6.28
CA LEU A 99 42.30 3.91 5.23
C LEU A 99 42.92 5.19 5.80
N LYS A 100 42.32 5.80 6.82
CA LYS A 100 42.85 7.02 7.46
C LYS A 100 44.16 6.76 8.20
N ASP A 101 44.27 5.61 8.87
CA ASP A 101 45.49 5.24 9.61
C ASP A 101 46.65 4.84 8.69
N SER A 102 46.34 4.46 7.44
CA SER A 102 47.31 4.09 6.43
C SER A 102 47.86 5.26 5.59
N LEU A 103 47.40 6.48 5.85
CA LEU A 103 47.76 7.71 5.13
C LEU A 103 48.61 8.64 6.01
#